data_AF-A0A651GEK1-F1
#
_entry.id   AF-A0A651GEK1-F1
#
_cell.length_a   1.000
_cell.length_b   1.000
_cell.length_c   1.000
_cell.angle_alpha   90.00
_cell.angle_beta   90.00
_cell.angle_gamma   90.00
#
_symmetry.space_group_name_H-M   'P 1'
#
loop_
_entity.id
_entity.type
_entity.pdbx_description
1 polymer ?
#
loop_
_entity_poly.entity_id
_entity_poly.type
_entity_poly.pdbx_seq_one_letter_code
_entity_poly.pdbx_strand_id
1 'polypeptide(L)'
;MKSGAPIDPIYLHTEHRIAGLCFIYCLGLMIWNMIQRTVRAYLKDNQLGLPYHRNVPSDNITTRFLFELFPKVQTVPISSGGKTIHQLAGMEKWQKLACKALGTRTREFERPAG
;
A
#
# COMPACT_ATOMS: atom_id res chain seq x y z
N MET A 1 23.16 -5.78 12.78
CA MET A 1 22.13 -6.45 11.96
C MET A 1 21.54 -7.61 12.74
N LYS A 2 20.25 -7.54 13.08
CA LYS A 2 19.26 -8.63 13.27
C LYS A 2 18.12 -8.10 14.15
N SER A 3 17.19 -7.38 13.53
CA SER A 3 15.84 -7.24 14.07
C SER A 3 14.93 -8.00 13.11
N GLY A 4 14.97 -9.33 13.24
CA GLY A 4 13.83 -10.15 12.84
C GLY A 4 12.78 -9.95 13.92
N ALA A 5 11.54 -9.72 13.51
CA ALA A 5 10.41 -9.51 14.41
C ALA A 5 10.54 -10.42 15.65
N PRO A 6 10.59 -9.87 16.88
CA PRO A 6 10.53 -10.70 18.07
C PRO A 6 9.08 -11.22 18.12
N ILE A 7 8.83 -12.31 17.41
CA ILE A 7 7.69 -13.17 17.72
C ILE A 7 8.09 -13.78 19.06
N ASP A 8 7.65 -13.13 20.13
CA ASP A 8 7.89 -13.58 21.49
C ASP A 8 7.47 -15.06 21.56
N PRO A 9 8.36 -15.99 21.98
CA PRO A 9 8.08 -17.44 21.96
C PRO A 9 6.79 -17.83 22.71
N ILE A 10 6.26 -16.92 23.51
CA ILE A 10 5.00 -17.04 24.26
C ILE A 10 3.74 -17.30 23.40
N TYR A 11 3.79 -17.07 22.07
CA TYR A 11 2.61 -17.19 21.20
C TYR A 11 2.48 -18.53 20.42
N LEU A 12 3.50 -19.40 20.40
CA LEU A 12 3.58 -20.57 19.49
C LEU A 12 3.61 -21.94 20.22
N HIS A 13 2.79 -22.13 21.26
CA HIS A 13 2.80 -23.36 22.06
C HIS A 13 1.83 -24.48 21.62
N THR A 14 0.87 -24.18 20.74
CA THR A 14 -0.10 -25.18 20.26
C THR A 14 -0.08 -25.26 18.75
N GLU A 15 -0.20 -26.49 18.22
CA GLU A 15 -0.27 -26.76 16.78
C GLU A 15 -1.32 -25.88 16.08
N HIS A 16 -2.44 -25.63 16.77
CA HIS A 16 -3.50 -24.76 16.27
C HIS A 16 -3.06 -23.30 16.08
N ARG A 17 -2.24 -22.74 16.97
CA ARG A 17 -1.72 -21.36 16.83
C ARG A 17 -0.69 -21.25 15.71
N ILE A 18 0.15 -22.27 15.56
CA ILE A 18 1.11 -22.37 14.45
C ILE A 18 0.35 -22.43 13.11
N ALA A 19 -0.66 -23.30 13.02
CA ALA A 19 -1.51 -23.43 11.84
C ALA A 19 -2.25 -22.12 11.52
N GLY A 20 -2.81 -21.44 12.53
CA GLY A 20 -3.46 -20.14 12.38
C GLY A 20 -2.51 -19.06 11.86
N LEU A 21 -1.28 -18.99 12.39
CA LEU A 21 -0.27 -18.03 11.94
C LEU A 21 0.20 -18.33 10.50
N CYS A 22 0.38 -19.61 10.15
CA CYS A 22 0.68 -20.03 8.79
C CYS A 22 -0.44 -19.64 7.82
N PHE A 23 -1.70 -19.84 8.20
CA PHE A 23 -2.84 -19.46 7.39
C PHE A 23 -2.90 -17.96 7.12
N ILE A 24 -2.70 -17.13 8.16
CA ILE A 24 -2.63 -15.66 8.01
C ILE A 24 -1.47 -15.26 7.09
N TYR A 25 -0.31 -15.91 7.22
CA TYR A 25 0.83 -15.65 6.35
C TYR A 25 0.55 -16.00 4.88
N CYS A 26 -0.07 -17.15 4.62
CA CYS A 26 -0.51 -17.55 3.28
C CYS A 26 -1.52 -16.55 2.69
N LEU A 27 -2.48 -16.08 3.48
CA LEU A 27 -3.40 -15.01 3.07
C LEU A 27 -2.65 -13.72 2.72
N GLY A 28 -1.69 -13.31 3.55
CA GLY A 28 -0.85 -12.16 3.28
C GLY A 28 -0.10 -12.28 1.95
N LEU A 29 0.52 -13.45 1.68
CA LEU A 29 1.21 -13.71 0.42
C LEU A 29 0.27 -13.75 -0.79
N MET A 30 -0.93 -14.31 -0.64
CA MET A 30 -1.94 -14.32 -1.70
C MET A 30 -2.37 -12.90 -2.07
N ILE A 31 -2.68 -12.07 -1.07
CA ILE A 31 -3.03 -10.66 -1.28
C ILE A 31 -1.86 -9.91 -1.91
N TRP A 32 -0.64 -10.12 -1.40
CA TRP A 32 0.57 -9.49 -1.92
C TRP A 32 0.80 -9.78 -3.41
N ASN A 33 0.65 -11.05 -3.80
CA ASN A 33 0.77 -11.50 -5.19
C ASN A 33 -0.38 -10.97 -6.06
N MET A 34 -1.59 -10.92 -5.52
CA MET A 34 -2.75 -10.37 -6.22
C MET A 34 -2.55 -8.89 -6.55
N ILE A 35 -2.12 -8.08 -5.57
CA ILE A 35 -1.79 -6.66 -5.78
C ILE A 35 -0.76 -6.50 -6.90
N GLN A 36 0.34 -7.26 -6.83
CA GLN A 36 1.41 -7.20 -7.83
C GLN A 36 0.87 -7.54 -9.22
N ARG A 37 0.11 -8.63 -9.34
CA ARG A 37 -0.47 -9.08 -10.61
C ARG A 37 -1.40 -8.02 -11.21
N THR A 38 -2.32 -7.47 -10.40
CA THR A 38 -3.29 -6.47 -10.86
C THR A 38 -2.61 -5.20 -11.36
N VAL A 39 -1.66 -4.66 -10.58
CA VAL A 39 -0.95 -3.43 -10.95
C VAL A 39 -0.12 -3.64 -12.22
N ARG A 40 0.64 -4.75 -12.32
CA ARG A 40 1.45 -5.04 -13.51
C ARG A 40 0.60 -5.21 -14.76
N ALA A 41 -0.53 -5.91 -14.65
CA ALA A 41 -1.46 -6.06 -15.78
C ALA A 41 -1.95 -4.70 -16.27
N TYR A 42 -2.43 -3.85 -15.36
CA TYR A 42 -2.89 -2.51 -15.71
C TYR A 42 -1.79 -1.66 -16.36
N LEU A 43 -0.57 -1.66 -15.79
CA LEU A 43 0.55 -0.87 -16.33
C LEU A 43 0.95 -1.34 -17.72
N LYS A 44 1.00 -2.66 -17.94
CA LYS A 44 1.31 -3.26 -19.24
C LYS A 44 0.25 -2.91 -20.29
N ASP A 45 -1.03 -3.07 -19.96
CA ASP A 45 -2.14 -2.82 -20.88
C ASP A 45 -2.22 -1.35 -21.31
N ASN A 46 -1.79 -0.44 -20.44
CA ASN A 46 -1.81 1.00 -20.70
C ASN A 46 -0.45 1.58 -21.15
N GLN A 47 0.59 0.75 -21.30
CA GLN A 47 1.96 1.18 -21.62
C GLN A 47 2.50 2.25 -20.65
N LEU A 48 2.19 2.10 -19.36
CA LEU A 48 2.61 2.99 -18.28
C LEU A 48 3.66 2.33 -17.40
N GLY A 49 4.42 3.13 -16.67
CA GLY A 49 5.36 2.67 -15.66
C GLY A 49 5.22 3.44 -14.36
N LEU A 50 5.44 2.77 -13.24
CA LEU A 50 5.63 3.41 -11.93
C LEU A 50 7.13 3.54 -11.66
N PRO A 51 7.57 4.56 -10.89
CA PRO A 51 8.98 4.72 -10.57
C PRO A 51 9.47 3.49 -9.81
N TYR A 52 10.39 2.78 -10.44
CA TYR A 52 11.04 1.59 -9.92
C TYR A 52 12.53 1.89 -9.77
N HIS A 53 13.32 0.95 -9.23
CA HIS A 53 14.75 1.06 -8.94
C HIS A 53 15.49 2.21 -9.66
N ARG A 54 16.08 3.15 -8.89
CA ARG A 54 16.72 4.39 -9.39
C ARG A 54 15.77 5.35 -10.11
N ASN A 55 14.49 5.34 -9.75
CA ASN A 55 13.42 6.16 -10.32
C ASN A 55 13.16 5.93 -11.83
N VAL A 56 13.56 4.79 -12.36
CA VAL A 56 13.26 4.42 -13.75
C VAL A 56 11.84 3.86 -13.81
N PRO A 57 10.94 4.43 -14.64
CA PRO A 57 9.59 3.91 -14.79
C PRO A 57 9.60 2.46 -15.30
N SER A 58 8.84 1.58 -14.65
CA SER A 58 8.69 0.18 -15.06
C SER A 58 7.26 -0.30 -14.80
N ASP A 59 6.79 -1.17 -15.69
CA ASP A 59 5.55 -1.94 -15.55
C ASP A 59 5.72 -3.19 -14.68
N ASN A 60 6.95 -3.60 -14.37
CA ASN A 60 7.29 -4.80 -13.60
C ASN A 60 7.57 -4.52 -12.11
N ILE A 61 6.87 -3.54 -11.54
CA ILE A 61 7.02 -3.13 -10.14
C ILE A 61 6.62 -4.24 -9.15
N THR A 62 7.22 -4.27 -7.96
CA THR A 62 6.81 -5.18 -6.87
C THR A 62 5.84 -4.49 -5.92
N THR A 63 5.01 -5.26 -5.21
CA THR A 63 4.07 -4.70 -4.21
C THR A 63 4.78 -3.88 -3.13
N ARG A 64 6.04 -4.22 -2.78
CA ARG A 64 6.86 -3.42 -1.87
C ARG A 64 7.07 -2.00 -2.41
N PHE A 65 7.57 -1.88 -3.64
CA PHE A 65 7.83 -0.58 -4.26
C PHE A 65 6.54 0.21 -4.49
N LEU A 66 5.43 -0.47 -4.76
CA LEU A 66 4.11 0.17 -4.80
C LEU A 66 3.79 0.88 -3.48
N PHE A 67 3.99 0.21 -2.34
CA PHE A 67 3.74 0.82 -1.02
C PHE A 67 4.72 1.93 -0.68
N GLU A 68 5.97 1.85 -1.14
CA GLU A 68 6.97 2.91 -0.97
C GLU A 68 6.60 4.23 -1.69
N LEU A 69 5.56 4.25 -2.55
CA LEU A 69 5.02 5.49 -3.13
C LEU A 69 4.17 6.31 -2.14
N PHE A 70 3.55 5.65 -1.15
CA PHE A 70 2.58 6.28 -0.25
C PHE A 70 3.10 6.88 1.09
N PRO A 71 4.39 6.79 1.51
CA PRO A 71 4.81 7.33 2.82
C PRO A 71 4.55 8.83 3.02
N LYS A 72 4.46 9.61 1.93
CA LYS A 72 4.19 11.06 1.99
C LYS A 72 2.70 11.40 1.90
N VAL A 73 1.83 10.41 1.68
CA VAL A 73 0.38 10.61 1.58
C VAL A 73 -0.20 10.68 2.98
N GLN A 74 -0.76 11.83 3.33
CA GLN A 74 -1.34 12.05 4.66
C GLN A 74 -2.51 13.02 4.59
N THR A 75 -3.48 12.84 5.49
CA THR A 75 -4.61 13.76 5.64
C THR A 75 -4.28 14.80 6.70
N VAL A 76 -4.13 16.06 6.29
CA VAL A 76 -3.75 17.18 7.16
C VAL A 76 -5.01 18.00 7.51
N PRO A 77 -5.32 18.22 8.80
CA PRO A 77 -6.35 19.17 9.20
C PRO A 77 -5.86 20.61 9.03
N ILE A 78 -6.60 21.42 8.31
CA ILE A 78 -6.36 22.84 8.10
C ILE A 78 -7.51 23.59 8.75
N SER A 79 -7.23 24.32 9.83
CA SER A 79 -8.21 25.17 10.49
C SER A 79 -8.04 26.62 10.04
N SER A 80 -9.10 27.21 9.51
CA SER A 80 -9.14 28.63 9.16
C SER A 80 -10.54 29.19 9.44
N GLY A 81 -10.61 30.30 10.19
CA GLY A 81 -11.87 30.98 10.50
C GLY A 81 -12.91 30.12 11.23
N GLY A 82 -12.49 29.19 12.10
CA GLY A 82 -13.39 28.31 12.86
C GLY A 82 -13.90 27.09 12.09
N LYS A 83 -13.50 26.90 10.83
CA LYS A 83 -13.76 25.69 10.05
C LYS A 83 -12.49 24.85 9.95
N THR A 84 -12.60 23.56 10.28
CA THR A 84 -11.53 22.57 10.04
C THR A 84 -11.82 21.82 8.76
N ILE A 85 -10.93 21.90 7.78
CA ILE A 85 -10.99 21.16 6.53
C ILE A 85 -9.90 20.10 6.55
N HIS A 86 -10.22 18.87 6.17
CA HIS A 86 -9.22 17.81 6.01
C HIS A 86 -8.73 17.78 4.56
N GLN A 87 -7.47 18.10 4.34
CA GLN A 87 -6.86 18.08 3.00
C GLN A 87 -5.91 16.89 2.86
N LEU A 88 -6.03 16.17 1.75
CA LEU A 88 -5.12 15.09 1.40
C LEU A 88 -3.83 15.68 0.79
N ALA A 89 -2.72 15.59 1.52
CA ALA A 89 -1.40 16.01 1.08
C ALA A 89 -0.60 14.83 0.52
N GLY A 90 0.33 15.10 -0.41
CA GLY A 90 1.25 14.09 -0.96
C GLY A 90 0.67 13.15 -2.02
N MET A 91 -0.60 13.31 -2.40
CA MET A 91 -1.18 12.60 -3.55
C MET A 91 -0.77 13.24 -4.89
N GLU A 92 0.41 12.86 -5.36
CA GLU A 92 0.96 13.32 -6.64
C GLU A 92 0.63 12.35 -7.79
N LYS A 93 1.28 12.55 -8.95
CA LYS A 93 1.06 11.77 -10.17
C LYS A 93 1.21 10.26 -9.94
N TRP A 94 2.24 9.84 -9.21
CA TRP A 94 2.57 8.42 -9.07
C TRP A 94 1.61 7.69 -8.15
N GLN A 95 1.16 8.31 -7.07
CA GLN A 95 0.20 7.73 -6.13
C GLN A 95 -1.18 7.66 -6.79
N LYS A 96 -1.58 8.67 -7.56
CA LYS A 96 -2.81 8.64 -8.38
C LYS A 96 -2.78 7.50 -9.39
N LEU A 97 -1.66 7.34 -10.10
CA LEU A 97 -1.48 6.24 -11.05
C LEU A 97 -1.50 4.87 -10.35
N ALA A 98 -0.84 4.75 -9.19
CA ALA A 98 -0.84 3.53 -8.39
C ALA A 98 -2.25 3.15 -7.89
N CYS A 99 -3.03 4.11 -7.41
CA CYS A 99 -4.44 3.87 -7.05
C CYS A 99 -5.25 3.39 -8.25
N LYS A 100 -5.12 4.07 -9.39
CA LYS A 100 -5.83 3.68 -10.62
C LYS A 100 -5.43 2.27 -11.07
N ALA A 101 -4.14 1.93 -11.01
CA ALA A 101 -3.63 0.61 -11.37
C ALA A 101 -4.10 -0.50 -10.43
N LEU A 102 -4.33 -0.18 -9.15
CA LEU A 102 -4.91 -1.11 -8.18
C LEU A 102 -6.44 -1.23 -8.32
N GLY A 103 -7.08 -0.35 -9.10
CA GLY A 103 -8.53 -0.25 -9.22
C GLY A 103 -9.19 0.54 -8.08
N THR A 104 -8.43 1.29 -7.29
CA THR A 104 -8.94 2.13 -6.20
C THR A 104 -9.13 3.58 -6.64
N ARG A 105 -10.06 4.28 -6.00
CA ARG A 105 -10.33 5.70 -6.25
C ARG A 105 -9.58 6.55 -5.24
N THR A 106 -9.05 7.71 -5.66
CA THR A 106 -8.39 8.64 -4.74
C THR A 106 -9.33 9.21 -3.68
N ARG A 107 -10.65 9.24 -3.95
CA ARG A 107 -11.67 9.67 -2.99
C ARG A 107 -11.78 8.78 -1.76
N GLU A 108 -11.28 7.54 -1.82
CA GLU A 108 -11.23 6.64 -0.65
C GLU A 108 -10.26 7.16 0.43
N PHE A 109 -9.33 8.05 0.06
CA PHE A 109 -8.39 8.69 1.00
C PHE A 109 -8.90 10.04 1.53
N GLU A 110 -10.02 10.54 1.00
CA GLU A 110 -10.64 11.78 1.44
C GLU A 110 -11.59 11.46 2.61
N ARG A 111 -11.39 12.08 3.77
CA ARG A 111 -12.31 11.93 4.90
C ARG A 111 -13.62 12.64 4.55
N PRO A 112 -14.81 12.02 4.70
CA PRO A 112 -16.06 12.73 4.51
C PRO A 112 -16.15 13.91 5.47
N ALA A 113 -16.56 15.07 4.95
CA ALA A 113 -16.89 16.22 5.78
C ALA A 113 -18.07 15.84 6.66
N GLY A 114 -17.83 15.66 7.96
CA GLY A 114 -18.87 15.61 8.98
C GLY A 114 -19.34 17.00 9.34
#